data_AF-A0A7V3AUK7-F1
#
_entry.id   AF-A0A7V3AUK7-F1
#
_cell.length_a   1.000
_cell.length_b   1.000
_cell.length_c   1.000
_cell.angle_alpha   90.00
_cell.angle_beta   90.00
_cell.angle_gamma   90.00
#
_symmetry.space_group_name_H-M   'P 1'
#
loop_
_entity.id
_entity.type
_entity.pdbx_description
1 polymer ?
#
loop_
_entity_poly.entity_id
_entity_poly.type
_entity_poly.pdbx_seq_one_letter_code
_entity_poly.pdbx_strand_id
1 'polypeptide(L)'
;MQAIRLKLASPDEVLSWSHGEVTKPETINYRTQRPEKDGLFCEKIFGPSKDYQCYCGKYKGIRYKGLICDRCGVEITKSSVRRERMGHIKLAAPVAHIWFLRGVPSRIGMVLNLSREEVERVIYFISYIVTKVDEERKKKILEEIEKEYREKVNMRKATMKDKAELKRALERLKEEKERVKKEVLEIKPLKVLSEIEYRNLSLKYGECFEAGTGAETIKKIFEKINLKEEIKKLEKEYEKASPQTKKAVLRRLRFFKVDG
;
A
#
# COMPACT_ATOMS: atom_id res chain seq x y z
N MET A 1 -2.43 -10.60 -37.42
CA MET A 1 -1.76 -9.38 -36.91
C MET A 1 -0.92 -9.77 -35.70
N GLN A 2 0.40 -9.66 -35.77
CA GLN A 2 1.24 -9.73 -34.58
C GLN A 2 1.10 -8.39 -33.85
N ALA A 3 0.49 -8.41 -32.68
CA ALA A 3 0.31 -7.23 -31.85
C ALA A 3 1.21 -7.33 -30.61
N ILE A 4 1.83 -6.20 -30.25
CA ILE A 4 2.58 -6.08 -29.00
C ILE A 4 1.57 -5.75 -27.88
N ARG A 5 1.61 -6.50 -26.79
CA ARG A 5 0.74 -6.29 -25.62
C ARG A 5 1.59 -5.87 -24.42
N LEU A 6 1.17 -4.80 -23.76
CA LEU A 6 1.77 -4.34 -22.50
C LEU A 6 0.87 -4.71 -21.33
N LYS A 7 1.47 -5.19 -20.25
CA LYS A 7 0.79 -5.58 -19.00
C LYS A 7 1.63 -5.16 -17.81
N LEU A 8 1.00 -5.09 -16.64
CA LEU A 8 1.69 -4.96 -15.37
C LEU A 8 2.39 -6.28 -15.06
N ALA A 9 3.69 -6.21 -14.76
CA ALA A 9 4.45 -7.38 -14.34
C ALA A 9 4.12 -7.71 -12.88
N SER A 10 3.66 -8.93 -12.65
CA SER A 10 3.51 -9.49 -11.32
C SER A 10 4.87 -9.82 -10.70
N PRO A 11 4.98 -9.92 -9.35
CA PRO A 11 6.22 -10.35 -8.71
C PRO A 11 6.73 -11.71 -9.22
N ASP A 12 5.83 -12.64 -9.49
CA ASP A 12 6.17 -13.97 -10.00
C ASP A 12 6.71 -13.93 -11.44
N GLU A 13 6.16 -13.06 -12.29
CA GLU A 13 6.70 -12.82 -13.64
C GLU A 13 8.11 -12.20 -13.58
N VAL A 14 8.36 -11.25 -12.68
CA VAL A 14 9.70 -10.66 -12.49
C VAL A 14 10.70 -11.73 -12.04
N LEU A 15 10.29 -12.64 -11.15
CA LEU A 15 11.12 -13.77 -10.73
C LEU A 15 11.40 -14.72 -11.89
N SER A 16 10.43 -14.97 -12.78
CA SER A 16 10.61 -15.83 -13.95
C SER A 16 11.62 -15.31 -14.96
N TRP A 17 11.79 -13.99 -15.08
CA TRP A 17 12.79 -13.37 -15.96
C TRP A 17 14.18 -13.32 -15.32
N SER A 18 14.24 -13.48 -14.00
CA SER A 18 15.46 -13.29 -13.25
C SER A 18 16.38 -14.50 -13.30
N HIS A 19 17.67 -14.24 -13.47
CA HIS A 19 18.73 -15.24 -13.42
C HIS A 19 19.41 -15.32 -12.05
N GLY A 20 18.97 -14.51 -11.09
CA GLY A 20 19.51 -14.49 -9.74
C GLY A 20 19.20 -13.19 -8.98
N GLU A 21 19.35 -13.27 -7.66
CA GLU A 21 19.13 -12.15 -6.75
C GLU A 21 20.41 -11.36 -6.54
N VAL A 22 20.31 -10.03 -6.61
CA VAL A 22 21.40 -9.11 -6.26
C VAL A 22 21.27 -8.74 -4.79
N THR A 23 22.17 -9.26 -3.96
CA THR A 23 22.15 -9.04 -2.50
C THR A 23 23.12 -7.94 -2.05
N LYS A 24 24.17 -7.69 -2.85
CA LYS A 24 25.29 -6.84 -2.48
C LYS A 24 25.27 -5.52 -3.25
N PRO A 25 25.57 -4.38 -2.61
CA PRO A 25 25.64 -3.09 -3.29
C PRO A 25 26.92 -2.90 -4.11
N GLU A 26 27.95 -3.74 -3.89
CA GLU A 26 29.23 -3.60 -4.55
C GLU A 26 29.13 -3.81 -6.06
N THR A 27 29.95 -3.07 -6.81
CA THR A 27 29.98 -3.11 -8.27
C THR A 27 31.17 -3.93 -8.76
N ILE A 28 32.35 -3.32 -8.75
CA ILE A 28 33.60 -3.85 -9.29
C ILE A 28 34.69 -3.54 -8.27
N ASN A 29 35.60 -4.50 -8.07
CA ASN A 29 36.76 -4.31 -7.23
C ASN A 29 37.74 -3.33 -7.90
N TYR A 30 38.13 -2.25 -7.20
CA TYR A 30 39.02 -1.24 -7.77
C TYR A 30 40.43 -1.75 -8.10
N ARG A 31 40.96 -2.74 -7.37
CA ARG A 31 42.31 -3.28 -7.61
C ARG A 31 42.34 -4.24 -8.78
N THR A 32 41.38 -5.17 -8.81
CA THR A 32 41.37 -6.25 -9.80
C THR A 32 40.57 -5.93 -11.06
N GLN A 33 39.79 -4.84 -11.02
CA GLN A 33 38.82 -4.46 -12.06
C GLN A 33 37.81 -5.58 -12.38
N ARG A 34 37.63 -6.53 -11.45
CA ARG A 34 36.68 -7.65 -11.60
C ARG A 34 35.38 -7.37 -10.87
N PRO A 35 34.23 -7.81 -11.42
CA PRO A 35 32.95 -7.70 -10.74
C PRO A 35 32.95 -8.41 -9.38
N GLU A 36 32.27 -7.83 -8.40
CA GLU A 36 32.07 -8.51 -7.12
C GLU A 36 30.97 -9.57 -7.23
N LYS A 37 31.09 -10.65 -6.44
CA LYS A 37 30.09 -11.72 -6.40
C LYS A 37 28.82 -11.21 -5.73
N ASP A 38 27.68 -11.58 -6.29
CA ASP A 38 26.32 -11.21 -5.84
C ASP A 38 26.03 -9.69 -5.84
N GLY A 39 26.94 -8.90 -6.43
CA GLY A 39 26.81 -7.47 -6.64
C GLY A 39 26.09 -7.10 -7.95
N LEU A 40 26.04 -5.79 -8.24
CA LEU A 40 25.32 -5.23 -9.39
C LEU A 40 25.83 -5.71 -10.76
N PHE A 41 27.08 -6.18 -10.82
CA PHE A 41 27.70 -6.68 -12.06
C PHE A 41 28.07 -8.17 -12.00
N CYS A 42 27.53 -8.91 -11.02
CA CYS A 42 27.84 -10.32 -10.77
C CYS A 42 27.76 -11.18 -12.04
N GLU A 43 28.87 -11.85 -12.36
CA GLU A 43 28.94 -12.71 -13.56
C GLU A 43 28.06 -13.96 -13.47
N LYS A 44 27.75 -14.42 -12.26
CA LYS A 44 26.87 -15.57 -12.04
C LYS A 44 25.44 -15.29 -12.48
N ILE A 45 24.97 -14.05 -12.26
CA ILE A 45 23.60 -13.62 -12.55
C ILE A 45 23.50 -13.18 -14.01
N PHE A 46 24.32 -12.19 -14.39
CA PHE A 46 24.21 -11.53 -15.68
C PHE A 46 24.98 -12.24 -16.80
N GLY A 47 25.88 -13.17 -16.47
CA GLY A 47 26.76 -13.85 -17.42
C GLY A 47 28.18 -13.27 -17.44
N PRO A 48 29.11 -13.89 -18.20
CA PRO A 48 30.54 -13.63 -18.08
C PRO A 48 30.96 -12.26 -18.64
N SER A 49 31.98 -11.62 -18.04
CA SER A 49 32.51 -10.34 -18.55
C SER A 49 33.29 -10.49 -19.85
N LYS A 50 33.89 -11.65 -20.08
CA LYS A 50 34.66 -11.98 -21.29
C LYS A 50 34.07 -13.21 -21.94
N ASP A 51 34.12 -13.26 -23.27
CA ASP A 51 33.53 -14.36 -24.03
C ASP A 51 34.15 -15.70 -23.64
N TYR A 52 33.28 -16.66 -23.31
CA TYR A 52 33.64 -18.03 -22.95
C TYR A 52 34.67 -18.12 -21.81
N GLN A 53 34.62 -17.20 -20.85
CA GLN A 53 35.49 -17.20 -19.68
C GLN A 53 34.68 -17.08 -18.39
N CYS A 54 34.92 -18.00 -17.45
CA CYS A 54 34.33 -17.90 -16.11
C CYS A 54 35.14 -16.97 -15.18
N TYR A 55 34.49 -16.47 -14.11
CA TYR A 55 35.08 -15.57 -13.12
C TYR A 55 36.40 -16.07 -12.52
N CYS A 56 36.44 -17.34 -12.10
CA CYS A 56 37.61 -17.93 -11.46
C CYS A 56 38.75 -18.27 -12.43
N GLY A 57 38.48 -18.25 -13.75
CA GLY A 57 39.44 -18.62 -14.77
C GLY A 57 39.72 -20.12 -14.93
N LYS A 58 39.00 -21.01 -14.22
CA LYS A 58 39.10 -22.48 -14.34
C LYS A 58 38.81 -22.94 -15.77
N TYR A 59 37.72 -22.44 -16.34
CA TYR A 59 37.30 -22.73 -17.70
C TYR A 59 37.46 -21.49 -18.59
N LYS A 60 38.14 -21.68 -19.73
CA LYS A 60 38.42 -20.64 -20.73
C LYS A 60 38.32 -21.21 -22.14
N GLY A 61 37.74 -20.42 -23.04
CA GLY A 61 37.63 -20.72 -24.46
C GLY A 61 36.36 -21.47 -24.83
N ILE A 62 36.08 -21.50 -26.14
CA ILE A 62 34.80 -21.97 -26.70
C ILE A 62 34.48 -23.44 -26.43
N ARG A 63 35.48 -24.25 -26.08
CA ARG A 63 35.34 -25.70 -25.80
C ARG A 63 34.37 -26.00 -24.67
N TYR A 64 34.24 -25.09 -23.70
CA TYR A 64 33.39 -25.28 -22.51
C TYR A 64 32.05 -24.53 -22.62
N LYS A 65 31.63 -24.16 -23.84
CA LYS A 65 30.38 -23.42 -24.07
C LYS A 65 29.18 -24.15 -23.45
N GLY A 66 28.38 -23.41 -22.67
CA GLY A 66 27.16 -23.92 -22.01
C GLY A 66 27.42 -24.67 -20.70
N LEU A 67 28.67 -24.85 -20.28
CA LEU A 67 29.00 -25.43 -18.98
C LEU A 67 28.85 -24.36 -17.88
N ILE A 68 28.24 -24.74 -16.76
CA ILE A 68 28.20 -23.92 -15.54
C ILE A 68 29.41 -24.30 -14.67
N CYS A 69 30.20 -23.31 -14.25
CA CYS A 69 31.41 -23.58 -13.48
C CYS A 69 31.11 -23.98 -12.03
N ASP A 70 31.57 -25.16 -11.59
CA ASP A 70 31.36 -25.67 -10.21
C ASP A 70 31.84 -24.72 -9.09
N ARG A 71 32.90 -23.94 -9.34
CA ARG A 71 33.53 -23.08 -8.32
C ARG A 71 32.90 -21.68 -8.21
N CYS A 72 32.42 -21.14 -9.32
CA CYS A 72 31.92 -19.76 -9.37
C CYS A 72 30.47 -19.63 -9.83
N GLY A 73 29.85 -20.70 -10.32
CA GLY A 73 28.48 -20.72 -10.83
C GLY A 73 28.28 -19.93 -12.13
N VAL A 74 29.34 -19.40 -12.73
CA VAL A 74 29.24 -18.63 -13.98
C VAL A 74 29.07 -19.60 -15.15
N GLU A 75 28.05 -19.36 -15.95
CA GLU A 75 27.81 -20.05 -17.20
C GLU A 75 28.73 -19.52 -18.30
N ILE A 76 29.32 -20.42 -19.07
CA ILE A 76 30.30 -20.08 -20.09
C ILE A 76 29.59 -19.81 -21.41
N THR A 77 29.26 -18.55 -21.64
CA THR A 77 28.61 -18.07 -22.87
C THR A 77 29.35 -16.85 -23.44
N LYS A 78 28.79 -16.24 -24.49
CA LYS A 78 29.21 -14.92 -24.93
C LYS A 78 28.84 -13.88 -23.88
N SER A 79 29.63 -12.82 -23.77
CA SER A 79 29.39 -11.65 -22.92
C SER A 79 28.13 -10.86 -23.32
N SER A 80 27.67 -11.02 -24.56
CA SER A 80 26.45 -10.38 -25.10
C SER A 80 25.20 -10.66 -24.26
N VAL A 81 25.12 -11.83 -23.60
CA VAL A 81 23.97 -12.20 -22.76
C VAL A 81 23.75 -11.24 -21.60
N ARG A 82 24.79 -10.49 -21.17
CA ARG A 82 24.69 -9.46 -20.12
C ARG A 82 23.76 -8.31 -20.48
N ARG A 83 23.42 -8.15 -21.77
CA ARG A 83 22.47 -7.14 -22.26
C ARG A 83 21.01 -7.62 -22.21
N GLU A 84 20.79 -8.92 -22.05
CA GLU A 84 19.47 -9.55 -22.13
C GLU A 84 19.02 -10.15 -20.79
N ARG A 85 19.97 -10.67 -19.99
CA ARG A 85 19.67 -11.28 -18.69
C ARG A 85 19.29 -10.21 -17.67
N MET A 86 18.16 -10.44 -17.00
CA MET A 86 17.69 -9.61 -15.90
C MET A 86 18.06 -10.22 -14.55
N GLY A 87 18.31 -9.37 -13.57
CA GLY A 87 18.41 -9.71 -12.16
C GLY A 87 17.19 -9.18 -11.41
N HIS A 88 17.00 -9.62 -10.17
CA HIS A 88 15.97 -9.06 -9.28
C HIS A 88 16.55 -8.77 -7.89
N ILE A 89 15.81 -8.00 -7.11
CA ILE A 89 16.09 -7.75 -5.69
C ILE A 89 14.82 -8.12 -4.92
N LYS A 90 14.92 -9.02 -3.95
CA LYS A 90 13.80 -9.33 -3.07
C LYS A 90 13.72 -8.25 -1.99
N LEU A 91 12.68 -7.43 -2.05
CA LEU A 91 12.45 -6.40 -1.04
C LEU A 91 11.93 -7.02 0.25
N ALA A 92 12.45 -6.56 1.38
CA ALA A 92 11.98 -6.99 2.71
C ALA A 92 10.56 -6.49 3.01
N ALA A 93 10.19 -5.33 2.46
CA ALA A 93 8.87 -4.73 2.58
C ALA A 93 8.31 -4.38 1.19
N PRO A 94 6.99 -4.47 0.98
CA PRO A 94 6.38 -4.06 -0.29
C PRO A 94 6.52 -2.55 -0.49
N VAL A 95 6.73 -2.16 -1.75
CA VAL A 95 6.87 -0.75 -2.16
C VAL A 95 5.86 -0.45 -3.27
N ALA A 96 5.32 0.76 -3.27
CA ALA A 96 4.44 1.22 -4.33
C ALA A 96 5.25 1.79 -5.50
N HIS A 97 4.89 1.40 -6.73
CA HIS A 97 5.54 1.92 -7.92
C HIS A 97 5.17 3.40 -8.14
N ILE A 98 6.18 4.25 -8.34
CA ILE A 98 6.02 5.72 -8.38
C ILE A 98 5.05 6.19 -9.48
N TRP A 99 4.99 5.51 -10.63
CA TRP A 99 4.07 5.88 -11.72
C TRP A 99 2.59 5.79 -11.31
N PHE A 100 2.21 4.82 -10.48
CA PHE A 100 0.82 4.67 -10.02
C PHE A 100 0.50 5.55 -8.83
N LEU A 101 1.53 5.98 -8.09
CA LEU A 101 1.43 6.89 -6.97
C LEU A 101 1.34 8.36 -7.42
N ARG A 102 2.39 8.86 -8.09
CA ARG A 102 2.56 10.28 -8.46
C ARG A 102 2.00 10.65 -9.83
N GLY A 103 1.58 9.67 -10.63
CA GLY A 103 0.90 9.93 -11.88
C GLY A 103 -0.31 10.83 -11.69
N VAL A 104 -0.61 11.68 -12.66
CA VAL A 104 -1.80 12.55 -12.65
C VAL A 104 -2.77 12.02 -13.71
N PRO A 105 -3.94 11.46 -13.32
CA PRO A 105 -4.41 11.19 -11.96
C PRO A 105 -3.71 9.97 -11.31
N SER A 106 -3.67 9.95 -9.97
CA SER A 106 -3.07 8.85 -9.20
C SER A 106 -3.93 7.60 -9.37
N ARG A 107 -3.36 6.51 -9.88
CA ARG A 107 -4.12 5.26 -10.12
C ARG A 107 -4.50 4.59 -8.80
N ILE A 108 -3.60 4.62 -7.81
CA ILE A 108 -3.86 4.10 -6.46
C ILE A 108 -4.97 4.93 -5.79
N GLY A 109 -4.89 6.26 -5.88
CA GLY A 109 -5.93 7.16 -5.34
C GLY A 109 -7.30 6.93 -5.99
N MET A 110 -7.34 6.72 -7.32
CA MET A 110 -8.59 6.39 -8.02
C MET A 110 -9.23 5.08 -7.54
N VAL A 111 -8.43 4.06 -7.22
CA VAL A 111 -8.96 2.79 -6.68
C VAL A 111 -9.55 2.99 -5.29
N LEU A 112 -8.84 3.70 -4.41
CA LEU A 112 -9.24 3.89 -3.01
C LEU A 112 -10.22 5.04 -2.77
N ASN A 113 -10.50 5.85 -3.80
CA ASN A 113 -11.23 7.12 -3.68
C ASN A 113 -10.57 8.12 -2.71
N LEU A 114 -9.24 8.15 -2.70
CA LEU A 114 -8.45 9.05 -1.87
C LEU A 114 -7.76 10.10 -2.73
N SER A 115 -7.48 11.26 -2.15
CA SER A 115 -6.64 12.25 -2.81
C SER A 115 -5.21 11.72 -2.95
N ARG A 116 -4.47 12.28 -3.91
CA ARG A 116 -3.06 11.93 -4.12
C ARG A 116 -2.23 12.18 -2.86
N GLU A 117 -2.47 13.30 -2.18
CA GLU A 117 -1.74 13.71 -0.99
C GLU A 117 -1.96 12.74 0.18
N GLU A 118 -3.20 12.30 0.39
CA GLU A 118 -3.52 11.30 1.41
C GLU A 118 -2.81 9.97 1.16
N VAL A 119 -2.85 9.47 -0.07
CA VAL A 119 -2.15 8.22 -0.44
C VAL A 119 -0.64 8.39 -0.27
N GLU A 120 -0.07 9.53 -0.66
CA GLU A 120 1.35 9.82 -0.52
C GLU A 120 1.77 9.83 0.96
N ARG A 121 0.98 10.48 1.84
CA ARG A 121 1.22 10.48 3.29
C ARG A 121 1.18 9.08 3.91
N VAL A 122 0.25 8.23 3.49
CA VAL A 122 0.17 6.85 3.99
C VAL A 122 1.38 6.02 3.53
N ILE A 123 1.79 6.12 2.27
CA ILE A 123 2.92 5.34 1.72
C ILE A 123 4.25 5.75 2.35
N TYR A 124 4.45 7.04 2.60
CA TYR A 124 5.66 7.58 3.23
C TYR A 124 5.63 7.57 4.77
N PHE A 125 4.77 6.76 5.39
CA PHE A 125 4.73 6.56 6.85
C PHE A 125 4.37 7.81 7.67
N ILE A 126 3.75 8.83 7.07
CA ILE A 126 3.34 10.07 7.75
C ILE A 126 1.96 9.93 8.39
N SER A 127 1.08 9.15 7.78
CA SER A 127 -0.31 8.99 8.22
C SER A 127 -0.73 7.52 8.23
N TYR A 128 -1.77 7.23 9.00
CA TYR A 128 -2.36 5.91 9.14
C TYR A 128 -3.63 5.83 8.33
N ILE A 129 -3.95 4.65 7.79
CA ILE A 129 -5.22 4.37 7.12
C ILE A 129 -5.95 3.26 7.86
N VAL A 130 -7.25 3.46 8.11
CA VAL A 130 -8.10 2.47 8.75
C VAL A 130 -8.37 1.31 7.78
N THR A 131 -7.93 0.11 8.14
CA THR A 131 -8.05 -1.10 7.31
C THR A 131 -9.33 -1.87 7.60
N LYS A 132 -9.69 -1.99 8.89
CA LYS A 132 -10.83 -2.77 9.36
C LYS A 132 -11.54 -2.00 10.47
N VAL A 133 -12.86 -2.05 10.44
CA VAL A 133 -13.72 -1.52 11.50
C VAL A 133 -14.66 -2.65 11.92
N ASP A 134 -14.74 -2.88 13.22
CA ASP A 134 -15.69 -3.81 13.82
C ASP A 134 -16.97 -3.06 14.17
N GLU A 135 -18.01 -3.28 13.37
CA GLU A 135 -19.30 -2.61 13.53
C GLU A 135 -20.06 -3.04 14.80
N GLU A 136 -19.81 -4.24 15.34
CA GLU A 136 -20.47 -4.69 16.57
C GLU A 136 -19.91 -3.97 17.79
N ARG A 137 -18.58 -3.90 17.89
CA ARG A 137 -17.90 -3.16 18.96
C ARG A 137 -18.23 -1.68 18.88
N LYS A 138 -18.25 -1.13 17.67
CA LYS A 138 -18.64 0.27 17.44
C LYS A 138 -20.04 0.58 17.97
N LYS A 139 -21.01 -0.32 17.77
CA LYS A 139 -22.38 -0.16 18.33
C LYS A 139 -22.38 -0.20 19.86
N LYS A 140 -21.64 -1.13 20.48
CA LYS A 140 -21.52 -1.21 21.94
C LYS A 140 -20.97 0.08 22.55
N ILE A 141 -19.92 0.64 21.95
CA ILE A 141 -19.35 1.92 22.39
C ILE A 141 -20.38 3.05 22.25
N LEU A 142 -21.13 3.09 21.15
CA LEU A 142 -22.20 4.08 20.99
C LEU A 142 -23.29 3.95 22.06
N GLU A 143 -23.66 2.73 22.44
CA GLU A 143 -24.62 2.47 23.52
C GLU A 143 -24.07 2.87 24.91
N GLU A 144 -22.80 2.60 25.17
CA GLU A 144 -22.10 3.00 26.41
C GLU A 144 -22.05 4.52 26.55
N ILE A 145 -21.69 5.24 25.48
CA ILE A 145 -21.73 6.71 25.43
C ILE A 145 -23.14 7.22 25.73
N GLU A 146 -24.18 6.55 25.23
CA GLU A 146 -25.56 6.94 25.50
C GLU A 146 -26.02 6.64 26.94
N LYS A 147 -25.51 5.58 27.57
CA LYS A 147 -25.73 5.28 28.99
C LYS A 147 -25.04 6.30 29.88
N GLU A 148 -23.76 6.56 29.66
CA GLU A 148 -22.96 7.53 30.43
C GLU A 148 -23.57 8.93 30.36
N TYR A 149 -24.05 9.34 29.18
CA TYR A 149 -24.76 10.60 29.03
C TYR A 149 -26.05 10.66 29.84
N ARG A 150 -26.86 9.59 29.84
CA ARG A 150 -28.12 9.53 30.61
C ARG A 150 -27.87 9.61 32.11
N GLU A 151 -26.85 8.93 32.61
CA GLU A 151 -26.44 8.98 34.02
C GLU A 151 -26.00 10.39 34.42
N LYS A 152 -25.14 11.04 33.62
CA LYS A 152 -24.70 12.42 33.84
C LYS A 152 -25.86 13.43 33.83
N VAL A 153 -26.86 13.22 32.98
CA VAL A 153 -28.08 14.05 32.93
C VAL A 153 -28.93 13.85 34.20
N ASN A 154 -29.12 12.61 34.64
CA ASN A 154 -29.91 12.32 35.84
C ASN A 154 -29.24 12.88 37.10
N MET A 155 -27.92 12.73 37.22
CA MET A 155 -27.14 13.30 38.32
C MET A 155 -27.27 14.82 38.39
N ARG A 156 -27.10 15.52 37.26
CA ARG A 156 -27.22 16.99 37.20
C ARG A 156 -28.62 17.52 37.49
N LYS A 157 -29.67 16.78 37.10
CA LYS A 157 -31.06 17.10 37.47
C LYS A 157 -31.31 16.97 38.98
N ALA A 158 -30.61 16.07 39.66
CA ALA A 158 -30.75 15.87 41.10
C ALA A 158 -30.00 16.92 41.94
N THR A 159 -28.87 17.45 41.44
CA THR A 159 -28.02 18.39 42.20
C THR A 159 -28.41 19.86 42.06
N MET A 160 -28.94 20.29 40.89
CA MET A 160 -29.19 21.71 40.62
C MET A 160 -30.68 22.05 40.60
N LYS A 161 -31.11 22.93 41.54
CA LYS A 161 -32.49 23.43 41.65
C LYS A 161 -32.80 24.64 40.76
N ASP A 162 -31.78 25.39 40.32
CA ASP A 162 -31.95 26.55 39.43
C ASP A 162 -32.14 26.15 37.96
N LYS A 163 -33.30 26.50 37.38
CA LYS A 163 -33.67 26.16 35.99
C LYS A 163 -32.69 26.72 34.94
N ALA A 164 -32.12 27.91 35.16
CA ALA A 164 -31.25 28.57 34.19
C ALA A 164 -29.85 27.92 34.11
N GLU A 165 -29.26 27.57 35.25
CA GLU A 165 -27.96 26.88 35.30
C GLU A 165 -28.07 25.43 34.85
N LEU A 166 -29.15 24.74 35.23
CA LEU A 166 -29.43 23.37 34.77
C LEU A 166 -29.53 23.31 33.23
N LYS A 167 -30.19 24.29 32.60
CA LYS A 167 -30.32 24.37 31.14
C LYS A 167 -28.96 24.53 30.46
N ARG A 168 -28.11 25.43 30.97
CA ARG A 168 -26.74 25.65 30.45
C ARG A 168 -25.86 24.41 30.63
N ALA A 169 -25.96 23.72 31.77
CA ALA A 169 -25.20 22.49 32.02
C ALA A 169 -25.62 21.32 31.11
N LEU A 170 -26.92 21.19 30.84
CA LEU A 170 -27.48 20.23 29.89
C LEU A 170 -27.00 20.49 28.45
N GLU A 171 -26.93 21.75 28.05
CA GLU A 171 -26.46 22.15 26.72
C GLU A 171 -24.98 21.78 26.51
N ARG A 172 -24.11 22.09 27.48
CA ARG A 172 -22.69 21.68 27.45
C ARG A 172 -22.52 20.16 27.37
N LEU A 173 -23.31 19.42 28.15
CA LEU A 173 -23.29 17.95 28.11
C LEU A 173 -23.70 17.41 26.74
N LYS A 174 -24.71 18.04 26.12
CA LYS A 174 -25.19 17.64 24.81
C LYS A 174 -24.13 17.90 23.74
N GLU A 175 -23.45 19.03 23.79
CA GLU A 175 -22.32 19.35 22.91
C GLU A 175 -21.17 18.36 23.08
N GLU A 176 -20.82 18.00 24.31
CA GLU A 176 -19.76 17.03 24.59
C GLU A 176 -20.12 15.63 24.07
N LYS A 177 -21.37 15.19 24.28
CA LYS A 177 -21.87 13.94 23.70
C LYS A 177 -21.78 13.96 22.17
N GLU A 178 -22.24 15.04 21.54
CA GLU A 178 -22.20 15.18 20.08
C GLU A 178 -20.75 15.14 19.55
N ARG A 179 -19.79 15.75 20.26
CA ARG A 179 -18.37 15.68 19.89
C ARG A 179 -17.85 14.25 19.94
N VAL A 180 -18.07 13.54 21.05
CA VAL A 180 -17.62 12.15 21.23
C VAL A 180 -18.30 11.22 20.22
N LYS A 181 -19.60 11.42 19.97
CA LYS A 181 -20.34 10.64 18.97
C LYS A 181 -19.79 10.86 17.57
N LYS A 182 -19.42 12.10 17.20
CA LYS A 182 -18.75 12.41 15.94
C LYS A 182 -17.41 11.70 15.81
N GLU A 183 -16.57 11.70 16.85
CA GLU A 183 -15.28 10.98 16.86
C GLU A 183 -15.46 9.49 16.51
N VAL A 184 -16.44 8.81 17.11
CA VAL A 184 -16.71 7.39 16.85
C VAL A 184 -17.29 7.17 15.44
N LEU A 185 -18.23 8.02 15.01
CA LEU A 185 -18.85 7.92 13.68
C LEU A 185 -17.86 8.16 12.54
N GLU A 186 -16.84 8.98 12.80
CA GLU A 186 -15.78 9.28 11.87
C GLU A 186 -14.84 8.10 11.61
N ILE A 187 -14.79 7.11 12.49
CA ILE A 187 -14.03 5.87 12.27
C ILE A 187 -14.72 5.08 11.17
N LYS A 188 -14.21 5.19 9.95
CA LYS A 188 -14.69 4.50 8.75
C LYS A 188 -13.52 3.82 8.04
N PRO A 189 -13.77 2.70 7.33
CA PRO A 189 -12.75 2.09 6.47
C PRO A 189 -12.19 3.11 5.48
N LEU A 190 -10.89 3.02 5.19
CA LEU A 190 -10.14 3.90 4.29
C LEU A 190 -9.97 5.35 4.76
N LYS A 191 -10.48 5.73 5.94
CA LYS A 191 -10.18 7.05 6.50
C LYS A 191 -8.68 7.14 6.80
N VAL A 192 -8.07 8.24 6.36
CA VAL A 192 -6.70 8.59 6.71
C VAL A 192 -6.71 9.41 8.00
N LEU A 193 -5.85 9.03 8.93
CA LEU A 193 -5.68 9.62 10.24
C LEU A 193 -4.26 10.17 10.34
N SER A 194 -4.13 11.38 10.86
CA SER A 194 -2.84 11.89 11.32
C SER A 194 -2.32 11.07 12.50
N GLU A 195 -1.03 11.19 12.81
CA GLU A 195 -0.41 10.48 13.94
C GLU A 195 -1.09 10.81 15.27
N ILE A 196 -1.45 12.08 15.49
CA ILE A 196 -2.12 12.54 16.72
C ILE A 196 -3.53 11.95 16.82
N GLU A 197 -4.30 11.98 15.73
CA GLU A 197 -5.64 11.40 15.69
C GLU A 197 -5.60 9.89 15.91
N TYR A 198 -4.69 9.19 15.25
CA TYR A 198 -4.51 7.76 15.42
C TYR A 198 -4.17 7.41 16.88
N ARG A 199 -3.23 8.13 17.49
CA ARG A 199 -2.86 7.91 18.91
C ARG A 199 -4.06 8.10 19.83
N ASN A 200 -4.81 9.18 19.66
CA ASN A 200 -5.97 9.48 20.50
C ASN A 200 -7.10 8.44 20.32
N LEU A 201 -7.39 8.05 19.07
CA LEU A 201 -8.42 7.07 18.77
C LEU A 201 -8.00 5.65 19.18
N SER A 202 -6.72 5.30 19.06
CA SER A 202 -6.19 4.00 19.48
C SER A 202 -6.27 3.84 21.01
N LEU A 203 -5.98 4.90 21.77
CA LEU A 203 -6.11 4.89 23.23
C LEU A 203 -7.56 4.73 23.70
N LYS A 204 -8.53 5.36 23.00
CA LYS A 204 -9.94 5.35 23.40
C LYS A 204 -10.73 4.16 22.82
N TYR A 205 -10.43 3.77 21.58
CA TYR A 205 -11.27 2.90 20.75
C TYR A 205 -10.43 1.84 20.00
N GLY A 206 -9.24 1.50 20.50
CA GLY A 206 -8.33 0.54 19.84
C GLY A 206 -8.96 -0.83 19.56
N GLU A 207 -9.99 -1.22 20.30
CA GLU A 207 -10.72 -2.46 20.06
C GLU A 207 -11.68 -2.40 18.85
N CYS A 208 -12.05 -1.20 18.39
CA CYS A 208 -13.06 -1.03 17.33
C CYS A 208 -12.47 -1.01 15.91
N PHE A 209 -11.20 -0.69 15.76
CA PHE A 209 -10.62 -0.53 14.43
C PHE A 209 -9.15 -0.94 14.40
N GLU A 210 -8.74 -1.39 13.22
CA GLU A 210 -7.34 -1.61 12.88
C GLU A 210 -6.94 -0.52 11.90
N ALA A 211 -5.76 0.07 12.12
CA ALA A 211 -5.15 1.00 11.17
C ALA A 211 -3.68 0.65 10.97
N GLY A 212 -3.17 0.91 9.78
CA GLY A 212 -1.79 0.66 9.41
C GLY A 212 -1.23 1.80 8.58
N THR A 213 0.06 1.74 8.31
CA THR A 213 0.75 2.71 7.46
C THR A 213 1.66 1.99 6.45
N GLY A 214 2.23 2.74 5.51
CA GLY A 214 3.10 2.22 4.46
C GLY A 214 2.39 1.49 3.33
N ALA A 215 3.17 1.11 2.32
CA ALA A 215 2.66 0.42 1.13
C ALA A 215 2.15 -1.01 1.43
N GLU A 216 2.59 -1.64 2.51
CA GLU A 216 2.08 -2.94 2.96
C GLU A 216 0.59 -2.87 3.31
N THR A 217 0.20 -1.80 3.99
CA THR A 217 -1.20 -1.59 4.38
C THR A 217 -2.08 -1.40 3.15
N ILE A 218 -1.61 -0.63 2.15
CA ILE A 218 -2.31 -0.46 0.88
C ILE A 218 -2.42 -1.79 0.13
N LYS A 219 -1.36 -2.61 0.11
CA LYS A 219 -1.39 -3.95 -0.48
C LYS A 219 -2.46 -4.83 0.18
N LYS A 220 -2.51 -4.88 1.52
CA LYS A 220 -3.54 -5.61 2.28
C LYS A 220 -4.96 -5.13 1.99
N ILE A 221 -5.13 -3.83 1.74
CA ILE A 221 -6.42 -3.27 1.33
C ILE A 221 -6.78 -3.77 -0.08
N PHE A 222 -5.85 -3.70 -1.03
CA PHE A 222 -6.07 -4.16 -2.41
C PHE A 222 -6.38 -5.64 -2.51
N GLU A 223 -5.77 -6.49 -1.69
CA GLU A 223 -6.07 -7.92 -1.62
C GLU A 223 -7.54 -8.22 -1.22
N LYS A 224 -8.19 -7.29 -0.50
CA LYS A 224 -9.59 -7.44 -0.05
C LYS A 224 -10.61 -6.86 -1.02
N ILE A 225 -10.19 -6.11 -2.05
CA ILE A 225 -11.11 -5.43 -2.96
C ILE A 225 -11.64 -6.41 -4.01
N ASN A 226 -12.96 -6.56 -4.07
CA ASN A 226 -13.64 -7.25 -5.16
C ASN A 226 -14.04 -6.24 -6.26
N LEU A 227 -13.32 -6.26 -7.38
CA LEU A 227 -13.55 -5.34 -8.50
C LEU A 227 -14.98 -5.41 -9.05
N LYS A 228 -15.59 -6.60 -9.12
CA LYS A 228 -16.95 -6.78 -9.66
C LYS A 228 -18.00 -6.10 -8.78
N GLU A 229 -17.84 -6.21 -7.47
CA GLU A 229 -18.73 -5.56 -6.51
C GLU A 229 -18.56 -4.05 -6.50
N GLU A 230 -17.32 -3.56 -6.55
CA GLU A 230 -17.04 -2.13 -6.62
C GLU A 230 -17.59 -1.48 -7.90
N ILE A 231 -17.50 -2.15 -9.05
CA ILE A 231 -18.13 -1.67 -10.29
C ILE A 231 -19.64 -1.51 -10.10
N LYS A 232 -20.33 -2.52 -9.55
CA LYS A 232 -21.78 -2.45 -9.28
C LYS A 232 -22.15 -1.33 -8.30
N LYS A 233 -21.33 -1.10 -7.27
CA LYS A 233 -21.54 0.00 -6.32
C LYS A 233 -21.41 1.35 -7.01
N LEU A 234 -20.37 1.53 -7.82
CA LEU A 234 -20.12 2.76 -8.57
C LEU A 234 -21.20 3.05 -9.63
N GLU A 235 -21.76 2.02 -10.26
CA GLU A 235 -22.90 2.18 -11.18
C GLU A 235 -24.14 2.73 -10.46
N LYS A 236 -24.48 2.17 -9.30
CA LYS A 236 -25.58 2.66 -8.46
C LYS A 236 -25.33 4.08 -7.94
N GLU A 237 -24.08 4.40 -7.61
CA GLU A 237 -23.68 5.75 -7.19
C GLU A 237 -23.82 6.74 -8.35
N TYR A 238 -23.44 6.33 -9.57
CA TYR A 238 -23.56 7.15 -10.77
C TYR A 238 -25.01 7.54 -11.09
N GLU A 239 -25.97 6.63 -10.91
CA GLU A 239 -27.40 6.92 -11.13
C GLU A 239 -27.94 7.98 -10.15
N LYS A 240 -27.51 7.92 -8.89
CA LYS A 240 -27.97 8.81 -7.81
C LYS A 240 -27.18 10.12 -7.69
N ALA A 241 -26.02 10.21 -8.34
CA ALA A 241 -25.07 11.30 -8.15
C ALA A 241 -25.55 12.64 -8.75
N SER A 242 -25.13 13.74 -8.13
CA SER A 242 -25.27 15.10 -8.66
C SER A 242 -24.35 15.34 -9.87
N PRO A 243 -24.58 16.35 -10.73
CA PRO A 243 -23.77 16.56 -11.95
C PRO A 243 -22.25 16.66 -11.72
N GLN A 244 -21.83 17.24 -10.60
CA GLN A 244 -20.41 17.38 -10.24
C GLN A 244 -19.80 16.04 -9.80
N THR A 245 -20.52 15.27 -8.99
CA THR A 245 -20.07 13.96 -8.48
C THR A 245 -20.12 12.89 -9.58
N LYS A 246 -21.10 12.97 -10.50
CA LYS A 246 -21.17 12.12 -11.71
C LYS A 246 -19.88 12.14 -12.52
N LYS A 247 -19.23 13.31 -12.67
CA LYS A 247 -17.97 13.44 -13.44
C LYS A 247 -16.78 12.75 -12.75
N ALA A 248 -16.77 12.67 -11.42
CA ALA A 248 -15.76 11.95 -10.66
C ALA A 248 -16.01 10.44 -10.69
N VAL A 249 -17.25 10.02 -10.43
CA VAL A 249 -17.67 8.62 -10.47
C VAL A 249 -17.45 8.03 -11.87
N LEU A 250 -17.78 8.78 -12.94
CA LEU A 250 -17.54 8.34 -14.31
C LEU A 250 -16.06 8.11 -14.62
N ARG A 251 -15.16 8.98 -14.12
CA ARG A 251 -13.71 8.80 -14.29
C ARG A 251 -13.21 7.52 -13.60
N ARG A 252 -13.76 7.22 -12.43
CA ARG A 252 -13.45 6.01 -11.65
C ARG A 252 -14.04 4.74 -12.29
N LEU A 253 -15.29 4.80 -12.75
CA LEU A 253 -15.93 3.73 -13.52
C LEU A 253 -15.15 3.41 -14.79
N ARG A 254 -14.74 4.43 -15.55
CA ARG A 254 -13.89 4.23 -16.73
C ARG A 254 -12.62 3.48 -16.37
N PHE A 255 -11.96 3.84 -15.27
CA PHE A 255 -10.74 3.15 -14.83
C PHE A 255 -10.96 1.66 -14.53
N PHE A 256 -12.07 1.29 -13.86
CA PHE A 256 -12.38 -0.11 -13.56
C PHE A 256 -12.93 -0.89 -14.75
N LYS A 257 -13.64 -0.22 -15.66
CA LYS A 257 -14.23 -0.79 -16.89
C LYS A 257 -13.34 -0.64 -18.11
N VAL A 258 -12.07 -0.26 -17.98
CA VAL A 258 -11.14 -0.40 -19.12
C VAL A 258 -10.90 -1.90 -19.28
N ASP A 259 -11.85 -2.56 -19.93
CA ASP A 259 -11.66 -3.82 -20.60
C ASP A 259 -10.56 -3.61 -21.66
N GLY A 260 -9.60 -4.53 -21.67
CA GLY A 260 -8.51 -4.55 -22.65
C GLY A 260 -8.94 -4.99 -24.04
#